data_AF-A0A7C3N7I6-F1
#
_entry.id   AF-A0A7C3N7I6-F1
#
_cell.length_a   1.000
_cell.length_b   1.000
_cell.length_c   1.000
_cell.angle_alpha   90.00
_cell.angle_beta   90.00
_cell.angle_gamma   90.00
#
_symmetry.space_group_name_H-M   'P 1'
#
loop_
_entity.id
_entity.type
_entity.pdbx_description
1 polymer ?
#
loop_
_entity_poly.entity_id
_entity_poly.type
_entity_poly.pdbx_seq_one_letter_code
_entity_poly.pdbx_strand_id
1 'polypeptide(L)'
;MTQKELNETLKSLAEKYAQLVREHLGANLVSVALFGSVARGEAKPNSDIDLLIVCEDLPKGMFKRHALLEPVREQLQGDLERLWKQGVYADFTELIYTRDEADRFHWVYLDMLEDAVILYDESGFLQGIFERLRKRLKELGAQRRTIGKVRYYDLKPDLVPGEVIEL
;
A
#
# COMPACT_ATOMS: atom_id res chain seq x y z
N MET A 1 24.79 -1.76 -4.91
CA MET A 1 23.50 -2.42 -5.13
C MET A 1 22.91 -1.85 -6.42
N THR A 2 22.53 -2.71 -7.37
CA THR A 2 21.78 -2.30 -8.56
C THR A 2 20.34 -1.94 -8.18
N GLN A 3 19.59 -1.24 -9.04
CA GLN A 3 18.18 -0.92 -8.77
C GLN A 3 17.32 -2.19 -8.62
N LYS A 4 17.65 -3.24 -9.38
CA LYS A 4 16.96 -4.53 -9.29
C LYS A 4 17.20 -5.19 -7.93
N GLU A 5 18.46 -5.32 -7.53
CA GLU A 5 18.84 -5.85 -6.20
C GLU A 5 18.20 -5.04 -5.07
N LEU A 6 18.12 -3.72 -5.22
CA LEU A 6 17.47 -2.85 -4.25
C LEU A 6 15.98 -3.13 -4.12
N ASN A 7 15.24 -3.19 -5.23
CA ASN A 7 13.82 -3.53 -5.18
C ASN A 7 13.59 -4.91 -4.59
N GLU A 8 14.38 -5.92 -4.97
CA GLU A 8 14.27 -7.27 -4.42
C GLU A 8 14.52 -7.28 -2.91
N THR A 9 15.51 -6.52 -2.44
CA THR A 9 15.81 -6.38 -1.01
C THR A 9 14.66 -5.71 -0.24
N LEU A 10 14.15 -4.58 -0.73
CA LEU A 10 13.05 -3.86 -0.06
C LEU A 10 11.74 -4.65 -0.12
N LYS A 11 11.48 -5.37 -1.21
CA LYS A 11 10.32 -6.25 -1.32
C LYS A 11 10.40 -7.43 -0.35
N SER A 12 11.56 -8.07 -0.22
CA SER A 12 11.76 -9.12 0.78
C SER A 12 11.57 -8.61 2.20
N LEU A 13 11.98 -7.37 2.46
CA LEU A 13 11.76 -6.72 3.76
C LEU A 13 10.27 -6.43 4.01
N ALA A 14 9.50 -6.04 2.98
CA ALA A 14 8.05 -5.88 3.05
C ALA A 14 7.33 -7.22 3.32
N GLU A 15 7.75 -8.31 2.66
CA GLU A 15 7.23 -9.66 2.88
C GLU A 15 7.50 -10.12 4.33
N LYS A 16 8.71 -9.89 4.84
CA LYS A 16 9.07 -10.16 6.24
C LYS A 16 8.23 -9.33 7.21
N TYR A 17 8.03 -8.04 6.92
CA TYR A 17 7.15 -7.17 7.71
C TYR A 17 5.72 -7.74 7.76
N ALA A 18 5.14 -8.09 6.61
CA ALA A 18 3.79 -8.66 6.56
C ALA A 18 3.65 -9.95 7.37
N GLN A 19 4.68 -10.82 7.34
CA GLN A 19 4.72 -12.01 8.18
C GLN A 19 4.72 -11.66 9.67
N LEU A 20 5.59 -10.75 10.11
CA LEU A 20 5.67 -10.34 11.51
C LEU A 20 4.39 -9.65 12.00
N VAL A 21 3.76 -8.83 11.17
CA VAL A 21 2.44 -8.24 11.49
C VAL A 21 1.40 -9.33 11.68
N ARG A 22 1.37 -10.34 10.81
CA ARG A 22 0.43 -11.45 10.92
C ARG A 22 0.64 -12.24 12.21
N GLU A 23 1.89 -12.51 12.57
CA GLU A 23 2.22 -13.17 13.84
C GLU A 23 1.84 -12.31 15.05
N HIS A 24 2.05 -10.99 14.98
CA HIS A 24 1.78 -10.06 16.06
C HIS A 24 0.29 -9.78 16.28
N LEU A 25 -0.47 -9.56 15.21
CA LEU A 25 -1.89 -9.19 15.26
C LEU A 25 -2.82 -10.40 15.21
N GLY A 26 -2.36 -11.55 14.71
CA GLY A 26 -3.14 -12.77 14.63
C GLY A 26 -4.47 -12.58 13.90
N ALA A 27 -5.57 -12.94 14.57
CA ALA A 27 -6.92 -12.83 14.02
C ALA A 27 -7.40 -11.38 13.81
N ASN A 28 -6.70 -10.37 14.34
CA ASN A 28 -7.06 -8.98 14.10
C ASN A 28 -6.58 -8.46 12.73
N LEU A 29 -5.66 -9.16 12.05
CA LEU A 29 -5.18 -8.74 10.74
C LEU A 29 -6.10 -9.23 9.63
N VAL A 30 -6.49 -8.32 8.73
CA VAL A 30 -7.35 -8.61 7.57
C VAL A 30 -6.52 -8.66 6.30
N SER A 31 -5.78 -7.61 5.98
CA SER A 31 -5.00 -7.55 4.73
C SER A 31 -3.69 -6.79 4.91
N VAL A 32 -2.67 -7.18 4.16
CA VAL A 32 -1.43 -6.43 3.97
C VAL A 32 -1.11 -6.33 2.49
N ALA A 33 -0.81 -5.12 2.00
CA ALA A 33 -0.40 -4.89 0.62
C ALA A 33 0.80 -3.96 0.54
N LEU A 34 1.81 -4.33 -0.24
CA LEU A 34 2.90 -3.45 -0.64
C LEU A 34 2.45 -2.60 -1.82
N PHE A 35 2.68 -1.29 -1.76
CA PHE A 35 2.40 -0.39 -2.88
C PHE A 35 3.57 0.58 -3.10
N GLY A 36 3.35 1.62 -3.89
CA GLY A 36 4.35 2.65 -4.11
C GLY A 36 5.53 2.18 -4.96
N SER A 37 6.68 2.83 -4.78
CA SER A 37 7.82 2.66 -5.70
C SER A 37 8.44 1.26 -5.67
N VAL A 38 8.43 0.61 -4.51
CA VAL A 38 8.96 -0.76 -4.34
C VAL A 38 8.06 -1.76 -5.08
N ALA A 39 6.74 -1.62 -4.98
CA ALA A 39 5.80 -2.49 -5.68
C ALA A 39 5.94 -2.39 -7.21
N ARG A 40 6.24 -1.18 -7.71
CA ARG A 40 6.50 -0.90 -9.14
C ARG A 40 7.85 -1.37 -9.67
N GLY A 41 8.77 -1.81 -8.81
CA GLY A 41 10.14 -2.11 -9.24
C GLY A 41 10.97 -0.84 -9.53
N GLU A 42 10.55 0.32 -9.03
CA GLU A 42 11.15 1.63 -9.31
C GLU A 42 11.88 2.22 -8.09
N ALA A 43 12.15 1.42 -7.05
CA ALA A 43 12.80 1.88 -5.84
C ALA A 43 14.15 2.59 -6.11
N LYS A 44 14.42 3.57 -5.25
CA LYS A 44 15.67 4.35 -5.18
C LYS A 44 16.27 4.21 -3.79
N PRO A 45 17.54 4.56 -3.58
CA PRO A 45 18.17 4.45 -2.27
C PRO A 45 17.46 5.24 -1.16
N ASN A 46 16.58 6.18 -1.49
CA ASN A 46 15.77 6.95 -0.56
C ASN A 46 14.26 6.66 -0.67
N SER A 47 13.90 5.51 -1.27
CA SER A 47 12.52 5.04 -1.32
C SER A 47 12.12 4.42 0.01
N ASP A 48 10.90 4.73 0.45
CA ASP A 48 10.25 4.04 1.55
C ASP A 48 9.58 2.74 1.10
N ILE A 49 9.21 1.92 2.07
CA ILE A 49 8.41 0.69 1.93
C ILE A 49 6.98 1.02 2.33
N ASP A 50 6.15 1.33 1.32
CA ASP A 50 4.77 1.76 1.51
C ASP A 50 3.83 0.55 1.72
N LEU A 51 3.12 0.49 2.85
CA LEU A 51 2.29 -0.65 3.26
C LEU A 51 0.83 -0.28 3.56
N LEU A 52 -0.06 -0.92 2.81
CA LEU A 52 -1.43 -1.29 3.13
C LEU A 52 -1.54 -2.15 4.40
N ILE A 53 -2.09 -1.69 5.52
CA ILE A 53 -2.45 -2.58 6.64
C ILE A 53 -3.91 -2.39 7.02
N VAL A 54 -4.69 -3.46 6.90
CA VAL A 54 -6.11 -3.50 7.27
C VAL A 54 -6.29 -4.44 8.46
N CYS A 55 -6.95 -3.95 9.50
CA CYS A 55 -7.28 -4.71 10.71
C CYS A 55 -8.80 -4.74 10.96
N GLU A 56 -9.28 -5.69 11.75
CA GLU A 56 -10.66 -5.69 12.23
C GLU A 56 -10.89 -4.49 13.14
N ASP A 57 -10.14 -4.43 14.24
CA ASP A 57 -10.25 -3.41 15.26
C ASP A 57 -8.94 -2.61 15.37
N LEU A 58 -9.09 -1.29 15.51
CA LEU A 58 -7.97 -0.38 15.75
C LEU A 58 -8.27 0.63 16.86
N PRO A 59 -7.25 1.01 17.66
CA PRO A 59 -7.41 2.10 18.60
C PRO A 59 -7.69 3.42 17.87
N LYS A 60 -8.40 4.32 18.57
CA LYS A 60 -8.63 5.68 18.07
C LYS A 60 -7.33 6.50 18.11
N GLY A 61 -7.03 7.14 16.98
CA GLY A 61 -5.90 8.05 16.82
C GLY A 61 -4.66 7.38 16.21
N MET A 62 -4.02 8.10 15.28
CA MET A 62 -2.89 7.60 14.49
C MET A 62 -1.73 7.13 15.36
N PHE A 63 -1.30 7.90 16.38
CA PHE A 63 -0.18 7.51 17.24
C PHE A 63 -0.36 6.14 17.92
N LYS A 64 -1.59 5.81 18.33
CA LYS A 64 -1.89 4.51 18.94
C LYS A 64 -1.85 3.37 17.93
N ARG A 65 -2.22 3.64 16.68
CA ARG A 65 -2.15 2.67 15.59
C ARG A 65 -0.69 2.35 15.22
N HIS A 66 0.18 3.36 15.16
CA HIS A 66 1.61 3.10 14.95
C HIS A 66 2.24 2.41 16.16
N ALA A 67 1.88 2.79 17.39
CA ALA A 67 2.35 2.11 18.59
C ALA A 67 1.97 0.61 18.62
N LEU A 68 0.86 0.21 17.98
CA LEU A 68 0.48 -1.19 17.82
C LEU A 68 1.46 -1.97 16.92
N LEU A 69 2.13 -1.30 15.98
CA LEU A 69 3.07 -1.91 15.05
C LEU A 69 4.54 -1.72 15.46
N GLU A 70 4.80 -0.94 16.52
CA GLU A 70 6.16 -0.70 17.02
C GLU A 70 6.93 -2.01 17.33
N PRO A 71 6.34 -3.03 17.99
CA PRO A 71 7.05 -4.29 18.23
C PRO A 71 7.46 -5.04 16.95
N VAL A 72 6.75 -4.81 15.84
CA VAL A 72 7.12 -5.35 14.52
C VAL A 72 8.30 -4.55 13.94
N ARG A 73 8.23 -3.22 14.03
CA ARG A 73 9.30 -2.32 13.57
C ARG A 73 10.62 -2.57 14.31
N GLU A 74 10.58 -2.72 15.64
CA GLU A 74 11.76 -3.01 16.46
C GLU A 74 12.50 -4.27 15.99
N GLN A 75 11.78 -5.32 15.57
CA GLN A 75 12.37 -6.56 15.06
C GLN A 75 13.06 -6.39 13.70
N LEU A 76 12.69 -5.37 12.94
CA LEU A 76 13.23 -5.06 11.61
C LEU A 76 14.23 -3.91 11.64
N GLN A 77 14.40 -3.25 12.79
CA GLN A 77 15.33 -2.14 12.96
C GLN A 77 16.76 -2.52 12.55
N GLY A 78 17.21 -3.73 12.91
CA GLY A 78 18.53 -4.23 12.50
C GLY A 78 18.67 -4.45 10.99
N ASP A 79 17.58 -4.77 10.28
CA ASP A 79 17.57 -4.85 8.82
C ASP A 79 17.70 -3.45 8.20
N LEU A 80 16.93 -2.47 8.69
CA LEU A 80 16.99 -1.08 8.23
C LEU A 80 18.37 -0.46 8.48
N GLU A 81 18.94 -0.63 9.66
CA GLU A 81 20.27 -0.10 10.00
C GLU A 81 21.37 -0.65 9.10
N ARG A 82 21.27 -1.92 8.67
CA ARG A 82 22.21 -2.50 7.70
C ARG A 82 22.10 -1.82 6.34
N LEU A 83 20.87 -1.53 5.89
CA LEU A 83 20.63 -0.80 4.63
C LEU A 83 21.13 0.64 4.73
N TRP A 84 20.88 1.32 5.84
CA TRP A 84 21.35 2.70 6.07
C TRP A 84 22.88 2.80 5.99
N LYS A 85 23.60 1.83 6.58
CA LYS A 85 25.07 1.74 6.48
C LYS A 85 25.58 1.54 5.05
N GLN A 86 24.73 1.05 4.15
CA GLN A 86 25.03 0.87 2.73
C GLN A 86 24.56 2.07 1.88
N GLY A 87 24.06 3.14 2.50
CA GLY A 87 23.55 4.33 1.81
C GLY A 87 22.13 4.16 1.25
N VAL A 88 21.40 3.14 1.67
CA VAL A 88 19.99 2.92 1.35
C VAL A 88 19.16 3.35 2.55
N TYR A 89 18.62 4.56 2.52
CA TYR A 89 17.79 5.18 3.55
C TYR A 89 16.31 4.91 3.30
N ALA A 90 15.88 3.66 3.54
CA ALA A 90 14.48 3.27 3.50
C ALA A 90 13.91 3.23 4.93
N ASP A 91 12.61 3.47 5.07
CA ASP A 91 11.80 3.17 6.25
C ASP A 91 10.46 2.56 5.80
N PHE A 92 9.65 2.06 6.73
CA PHE A 92 8.28 1.67 6.45
C PHE A 92 7.36 2.88 6.53
N THR A 93 6.36 2.94 5.66
CA THR A 93 5.28 3.93 5.71
C THR A 93 3.96 3.20 5.65
N GLU A 94 3.25 3.11 6.78
CA GLU A 94 1.99 2.37 6.85
C GLU A 94 0.76 3.29 6.69
N LEU A 95 -0.18 2.85 5.85
CA LEU A 95 -1.58 3.26 5.92
C LEU A 95 -2.34 2.20 6.71
N ILE A 96 -2.84 2.58 7.89
CA ILE A 96 -3.43 1.63 8.85
C ILE A 96 -4.93 1.91 8.98
N TYR A 97 -5.76 1.02 8.45
CA TYR A 97 -7.21 1.17 8.41
C TYR A 97 -7.94 0.02 9.12
N THR A 98 -9.10 0.32 9.67
CA THR A 98 -10.06 -0.74 10.00
C THR A 98 -10.69 -1.29 8.71
N ARG A 99 -11.34 -2.45 8.79
CA ARG A 99 -12.12 -3.01 7.68
C ARG A 99 -13.11 -1.97 7.11
N ASP A 100 -13.85 -1.29 7.96
CA ASP A 100 -14.81 -0.23 7.57
C ASP A 100 -14.17 1.00 6.94
N GLU A 101 -12.97 1.38 7.39
CA GLU A 101 -12.23 2.50 6.80
C GLU A 101 -11.66 2.13 5.44
N ALA A 102 -11.14 0.92 5.29
CA ALA A 102 -10.58 0.41 4.04
C ALA A 102 -11.65 0.14 2.97
N ASP A 103 -12.88 -0.19 3.37
CA ASP A 103 -13.98 -0.41 2.42
C ASP A 103 -14.44 0.88 1.70
N ARG A 104 -14.09 2.04 2.27
CA ARG A 104 -14.33 3.36 1.64
C ARG A 104 -13.30 3.63 0.55
N PHE A 105 -13.69 4.47 -0.41
CA PHE A 105 -12.75 4.91 -1.43
C PHE A 105 -11.64 5.79 -0.85
N HIS A 106 -10.39 5.41 -1.13
CA HIS A 106 -9.20 6.23 -0.91
C HIS A 106 -8.52 6.49 -2.24
N TRP A 107 -8.11 7.73 -2.49
CA TRP A 107 -7.44 8.13 -3.74
C TRP A 107 -6.22 7.26 -4.07
N VAL A 108 -5.46 6.85 -3.06
CA VAL A 108 -4.28 5.98 -3.22
C VAL A 108 -4.62 4.63 -3.83
N TYR A 109 -5.88 4.16 -3.74
CA TYR A 109 -6.28 2.89 -4.34
C TYR A 109 -6.15 2.92 -5.87
N LEU A 110 -6.31 4.09 -6.51
CA LEU A 110 -6.07 4.23 -7.94
C LEU A 110 -4.65 3.83 -8.34
N ASP A 111 -3.65 4.19 -7.51
CA ASP A 111 -2.26 3.80 -7.73
C ASP A 111 -2.03 2.31 -7.41
N MET A 112 -2.75 1.78 -6.42
CA MET A 112 -2.64 0.38 -6.00
C MET A 112 -3.23 -0.61 -7.00
N LEU A 113 -4.23 -0.21 -7.80
CA LEU A 113 -4.94 -1.12 -8.71
C LEU A 113 -4.05 -1.87 -9.71
N GLU A 114 -2.92 -1.28 -10.10
CA GLU A 114 -2.03 -1.83 -11.11
C GLU A 114 -0.82 -2.53 -10.49
N ASP A 115 -0.24 -1.89 -9.47
CA ASP A 115 1.11 -2.22 -9.03
C ASP A 115 1.15 -2.79 -7.62
N ALA A 116 0.06 -2.74 -6.85
CA ALA A 116 0.09 -3.25 -5.48
C ALA A 116 0.29 -4.76 -5.46
N VAL A 117 1.17 -5.21 -4.57
CA VAL A 117 1.42 -6.61 -4.29
C VAL A 117 0.71 -6.95 -2.98
N ILE A 118 -0.37 -7.73 -3.08
CA ILE A 118 -1.05 -8.26 -1.90
C ILE A 118 -0.14 -9.30 -1.23
N LEU A 119 0.27 -9.02 0.00
CA LEU A 119 1.16 -9.88 0.80
C LEU A 119 0.35 -10.81 1.73
N TYR A 120 -0.83 -10.37 2.16
CA TYR A 120 -1.80 -11.14 2.92
C TYR A 120 -3.21 -10.59 2.67
N ASP A 121 -4.21 -11.46 2.55
CA ASP A 121 -5.60 -11.01 2.38
C ASP A 121 -6.58 -12.07 2.87
N GLU A 122 -7.23 -11.80 4.00
CA GLU A 122 -8.23 -12.67 4.57
C GLU A 122 -9.47 -12.69 3.69
N SER A 123 -9.83 -13.88 3.21
CA SER A 123 -11.02 -14.11 2.38
C SER A 123 -11.11 -13.23 1.12
N GLY A 124 -9.98 -12.67 0.64
CA GLY A 124 -9.94 -11.80 -0.53
C GLY A 124 -10.58 -10.42 -0.31
N PHE A 125 -10.57 -9.90 0.93
CA PHE A 125 -11.18 -8.61 1.28
C PHE A 125 -10.65 -7.45 0.42
N LEU A 126 -9.34 -7.24 0.40
CA LEU A 126 -8.72 -6.14 -0.34
C LEU A 126 -8.80 -6.37 -1.84
N GLN A 127 -8.64 -7.62 -2.28
CA GLN A 127 -8.88 -7.99 -3.68
C GLN A 127 -10.29 -7.61 -4.13
N GLY A 128 -11.30 -7.89 -3.30
CA GLY A 128 -12.70 -7.53 -3.57
C GLY A 128 -12.91 -6.02 -3.68
N ILE A 129 -12.25 -5.21 -2.84
CA ILE A 129 -12.27 -3.73 -2.96
C ILE A 129 -11.72 -3.31 -4.33
N PHE A 130 -10.54 -3.83 -4.70
CA PHE A 130 -9.92 -3.47 -5.99
C PHE A 130 -10.76 -3.91 -7.19
N GLU A 131 -11.43 -5.06 -7.14
CA GLU A 131 -12.34 -5.51 -8.19
C GLU A 131 -13.56 -4.60 -8.35
N ARG A 132 -14.19 -4.17 -7.25
CA ARG A 132 -15.30 -3.21 -7.29
C ARG A 132 -14.85 -1.87 -7.87
N LEU A 133 -13.70 -1.36 -7.45
CA LEU A 133 -13.16 -0.11 -7.98
C LEU A 133 -12.82 -0.22 -9.48
N ARG A 134 -12.20 -1.32 -9.94
CA ARG A 134 -11.96 -1.56 -11.38
C ARG A 134 -13.25 -1.58 -12.18
N LYS A 135 -14.30 -2.24 -11.66
CA LYS A 135 -15.62 -2.26 -12.29
C LYS A 135 -16.19 -0.84 -12.39
N ARG A 136 -16.12 -0.07 -11.31
CA ARG A 136 -16.63 1.30 -11.28
C ARG A 136 -15.90 2.23 -12.26
N LEU A 137 -14.58 2.16 -12.31
CA LEU A 137 -13.77 2.91 -13.28
C LEU A 137 -14.13 2.54 -14.72
N LYS A 138 -14.39 1.26 -15.00
CA LYS A 138 -14.85 0.81 -16.32
C LYS A 138 -16.23 1.40 -16.68
N GLU A 139 -17.17 1.43 -15.74
CA GLU A 139 -18.50 2.02 -15.93
C GLU A 139 -18.44 3.53 -16.20
N LEU A 140 -17.53 4.24 -15.54
CA LEU A 140 -17.30 5.68 -15.77
C LEU A 140 -16.58 5.97 -17.09
N GLY A 141 -16.10 4.95 -17.80
CA GLY A 141 -15.26 5.12 -18.98
C GLY A 141 -13.89 5.71 -18.64
N ALA A 142 -13.43 5.50 -17.40
CA ALA A 142 -12.18 6.08 -16.91
C ALA A 142 -10.99 5.63 -17.77
N GLN A 143 -10.13 6.59 -18.10
CA GLN A 143 -8.95 6.38 -18.92
C GLN A 143 -7.70 6.67 -18.11
N ARG A 144 -6.74 5.74 -18.15
CA ARG A 144 -5.39 6.03 -17.69
C ARG A 144 -4.67 6.87 -18.71
N ARG A 145 -4.07 7.97 -18.26
CA ARG A 145 -3.30 8.89 -19.09
C ARG A 145 -1.94 9.13 -18.49
N THR A 146 -0.97 9.38 -19.37
CA THR A 146 0.39 9.73 -18.99
C THR A 146 0.76 11.03 -19.67
N ILE A 147 1.20 12.02 -18.90
CA ILE A 147 1.76 13.27 -19.40
C ILE A 147 3.19 13.39 -18.87
N GLY A 148 4.17 13.22 -19.76
CA GLY A 148 5.58 13.17 -19.38
C GLY A 148 5.86 12.02 -18.40
N LYS A 149 6.22 12.37 -17.16
CA LYS A 149 6.47 11.40 -16.06
C LYS A 149 5.25 11.19 -15.15
N VAL A 150 4.18 11.95 -15.34
CA VAL A 150 2.98 11.90 -14.50
C VAL A 150 1.98 10.91 -15.08
N ARG A 151 1.50 9.98 -14.25
CA ARG A 151 0.39 9.07 -14.56
C ARG A 151 -0.83 9.52 -13.77
N TYR A 152 -2.00 9.54 -14.38
CA TYR A 152 -3.25 9.89 -13.71
C TYR A 152 -4.44 9.17 -14.35
N TYR A 153 -5.53 9.08 -13.59
CA TYR A 153 -6.82 8.63 -14.11
C TYR A 153 -7.65 9.85 -14.53
N ASP A 154 -8.02 9.89 -15.80
CA ASP A 154 -9.13 10.69 -16.30
C ASP A 154 -10.41 9.90 -16.00
N LEU A 155 -11.03 10.18 -14.85
CA LEU A 155 -12.08 9.35 -14.27
C LEU A 155 -13.35 9.28 -15.13
N LYS A 156 -13.69 10.36 -15.82
CA LYS A 156 -14.88 10.45 -16.68
C LYS A 156 -14.57 11.42 -17.84
N PRO A 157 -13.99 10.94 -18.95
CA PRO A 157 -13.57 11.80 -20.07
C PRO A 157 -14.72 12.57 -20.75
N ASP A 158 -15.94 12.10 -20.58
CA ASP A 158 -17.19 12.68 -21.08
C ASP A 158 -17.95 13.49 -20.00
N LEU A 159 -17.28 13.88 -18.90
CA LEU A 159 -17.89 14.59 -17.78
C LEU A 159 -18.63 15.85 -18.26
N VAL A 160 -19.91 15.97 -17.87
CA VAL A 160 -20.71 17.17 -18.10
C VAL A 160 -20.64 18.08 -16.87
N PRO A 161 -20.49 19.41 -17.00
CA PRO A 161 -20.47 20.32 -15.86
C PRO A 161 -21.69 20.14 -14.95
N GLY A 162 -21.45 19.91 -13.67
CA GLY A 162 -22.50 19.67 -12.66
C GLY A 162 -22.74 18.19 -12.32
N GLU A 163 -22.15 17.25 -13.07
CA GLU A 163 -22.17 15.84 -12.70
C GLU A 163 -21.29 15.55 -11.47
N VAL A 164 -21.76 14.66 -10.61
CA VAL A 164 -21.02 14.17 -9.44
C VAL A 164 -20.41 12.82 -9.81
N ILE A 165 -19.09 12.69 -9.62
CA ILE A 165 -18.40 11.41 -9.76
C ILE A 165 -18.35 10.75 -8.38
N GLU A 166 -18.96 9.57 -8.28
CA GLU A 166 -18.88 8.71 -7.10
C GLU A 166 -18.05 7.47 -7.44
N LEU A 167 -17.09 7.13 -6.58
CA LEU A 167 -16.18 5.99 -6.70
C LEU A 167 -16.42 4.97 -5.59
#